data_AF-A0A3M1NG46-F1
#
_entry.id   AF-A0A3M1NG46-F1
#
_cell.length_a   1.000
_cell.length_b   1.000
_cell.length_c   1.000
_cell.angle_alpha   90.00
_cell.angle_beta   90.00
_cell.angle_gamma   90.00
#
_symmetry.space_group_name_H-M   'P 1'
#
loop_
_entity.id
_entity.type
_entity.pdbx_description
1 polymer ?
#
loop_
_entity_poly.entity_id
_entity_poly.type
_entity_poly.pdbx_seq_one_letter_code
_entity_poly.pdbx_strand_id
1 'polypeptide(L)'
;MFTSEVLIMRIIDSKGRLFGKINIIDFFLLVFVLLIIILGMKFLKPKEKVEISLQMELSNQSAYIAKNINVGDIILEDDEKAGEITGLTFLPASGTNKNIIISLKLFADSKNNKLFFNNQMLKIGNELSIELKDVIIEGVILHISKKEEREFAKKRVTVKMYNQSSWIADLLRIGDSELSGGKEIAKIIDKDVEPAEMIVISQDGEVFLREHPTNKDITLTLEVVAEKVGGSYFFHGSELKAGNNLMLETSSINVNGVIVGVE
;
A
#
# COMPACT_ATOMS: atom_id res chain seq x y z
N MET A 1 -27.88 46.80 26.88
CA MET A 1 -28.40 45.70 27.71
C MET A 1 -29.69 45.22 27.05
N PHE A 2 -29.58 44.41 25.99
CA PHE A 2 -30.76 43.80 25.36
C PHE A 2 -31.09 42.55 26.14
N THR A 3 -32.24 42.55 26.81
CA THR A 3 -32.71 41.47 27.66
C THR A 3 -33.00 40.24 26.79
N SER A 4 -32.60 39.07 27.29
CA SER A 4 -32.74 37.75 26.64
C SER A 4 -34.17 37.43 26.20
N GLU A 5 -35.19 38.03 26.81
CA GLU A 5 -36.60 37.83 26.47
C GLU A 5 -36.99 38.36 25.08
N VAL A 6 -36.44 39.50 24.64
CA VAL A 6 -36.84 40.12 23.36
C VAL A 6 -36.34 39.32 22.15
N LEU A 7 -35.23 38.58 22.32
CA LEU A 7 -34.70 37.73 21.26
C LEU A 7 -35.52 36.44 21.06
N ILE A 8 -36.08 35.90 22.15
CA ILE A 8 -36.88 34.65 22.15
C ILE A 8 -38.24 34.86 21.47
N MET A 9 -38.90 35.99 21.73
CA MET A 9 -40.18 36.35 21.11
C MET A 9 -40.11 36.54 19.59
N ARG A 10 -38.92 36.80 19.03
CA ARG A 10 -38.73 36.92 17.58
C ARG A 10 -38.65 35.57 16.86
N ILE A 11 -38.38 34.51 17.61
CA ILE A 11 -38.16 33.16 17.08
C ILE A 11 -39.42 32.31 17.23
N ILE A 12 -40.22 32.50 18.30
CA ILE A 12 -41.44 31.72 18.55
C ILE A 12 -42.63 32.68 18.74
N ASP A 13 -43.68 32.51 17.93
CA ASP A 13 -44.89 33.33 18.02
C ASP A 13 -45.84 32.88 19.14
N SER A 14 -46.86 33.70 19.45
CA SER A 14 -47.85 33.43 20.50
C SER A 14 -48.76 32.22 20.23
N LYS A 15 -48.69 31.61 19.03
CA LYS A 15 -49.38 30.37 18.66
C LYS A 15 -48.44 29.16 18.70
N GLY A 16 -47.21 29.33 19.19
CA GLY A 16 -46.22 28.27 19.31
C GLY A 16 -45.52 27.92 18.00
N ARG A 17 -45.50 28.81 17.00
CA ARG A 17 -44.80 28.56 15.72
C ARG A 17 -43.42 29.18 15.72
N LEU A 18 -42.41 28.40 15.33
CA LEU A 18 -41.08 28.91 15.02
C LEU A 18 -41.11 29.69 13.70
N PHE A 19 -40.63 30.94 13.77
CA PHE A 19 -40.56 31.90 12.65
C PHE A 19 -41.92 32.11 11.93
N GLY A 20 -43.04 31.86 12.62
CA GLY A 20 -44.40 31.97 12.08
C GLY A 20 -44.79 30.93 11.02
N LYS A 21 -43.89 30.02 10.64
CA LYS A 21 -44.08 29.07 9.53
C LYS A 21 -44.28 27.62 10.00
N ILE A 22 -43.59 27.19 11.05
CA ILE A 22 -43.51 25.79 11.47
C ILE A 22 -43.95 25.66 12.93
N ASN A 23 -44.73 24.64 13.27
CA ASN A 23 -45.13 24.38 14.66
C ASN A 23 -43.91 23.93 15.49
N ILE A 24 -43.77 24.40 16.73
CA ILE A 24 -42.60 24.08 17.57
C ILE A 24 -42.45 22.58 17.83
N ILE A 25 -43.58 21.86 17.96
CA ILE A 25 -43.60 20.40 18.15
C ILE A 25 -43.04 19.69 16.90
N ASP A 26 -43.47 20.10 15.70
CA ASP A 26 -42.98 19.53 14.44
C ASP A 26 -41.48 19.81 14.23
N PHE A 27 -41.02 20.99 14.66
CA PHE A 27 -39.61 21.34 14.62
C PHE A 27 -38.77 20.41 15.51
N PHE A 28 -39.19 20.16 16.76
CA PHE A 28 -38.49 19.21 17.64
C PHE A 28 -38.54 17.77 17.11
N LEU A 29 -39.66 17.33 16.54
CA LEU A 29 -39.77 16.02 15.90
C LEU A 29 -38.76 15.90 14.74
N LEU A 30 -38.64 16.92 13.90
CA LEU A 30 -37.69 16.95 12.78
C LEU A 30 -36.24 16.90 13.26
N VAL A 31 -35.89 17.66 14.30
CA VAL A 31 -34.55 17.61 14.92
C VAL A 31 -34.27 16.24 15.53
N PHE A 32 -35.26 15.61 16.18
CA PHE A 32 -35.12 14.28 16.76
C PHE A 32 -34.92 13.20 15.69
N VAL A 33 -35.68 13.26 14.60
CA VAL A 33 -35.49 12.37 13.43
C VAL A 33 -34.10 12.58 12.82
N LEU A 34 -33.65 13.83 12.68
CA LEU A 34 -32.31 14.15 12.18
C LEU A 34 -31.21 13.58 13.09
N LEU A 35 -31.37 13.67 14.41
CA LEU A 35 -30.45 13.08 15.39
C LEU A 35 -30.38 11.55 15.25
N ILE A 36 -31.53 10.88 15.10
CA ILE A 36 -31.58 9.43 14.87
C ILE A 36 -30.87 9.07 13.56
N ILE A 37 -31.07 9.85 12.49
CA ILE A 37 -30.38 9.63 11.21
C ILE A 37 -28.87 9.81 11.35
N ILE A 38 -28.41 10.88 12.01
CA ILE A 38 -26.98 11.13 12.26
C ILE A 38 -26.35 10.00 13.09
N LEU A 39 -27.04 9.54 14.14
CA LEU A 39 -26.62 8.41 14.95
C LEU A 39 -26.60 7.11 14.14
N GLY A 40 -27.63 6.87 13.33
CA GLY A 40 -27.71 5.72 12.42
C GLY A 40 -26.57 5.70 11.40
N MET A 41 -26.27 6.84 10.78
CA MET A 41 -25.13 6.99 9.86
C MET A 41 -23.78 6.73 10.53
N LYS A 42 -23.63 7.07 11.82
CA LYS A 42 -22.42 6.77 12.60
C LYS A 42 -22.25 5.27 12.85
N PHE A 43 -23.33 4.53 13.00
CA PHE A 43 -23.34 3.06 13.15
C PHE A 43 -23.17 2.32 11.82
N LEU A 44 -23.55 2.94 10.70
CA LEU A 44 -23.46 2.37 9.35
C LEU A 44 -22.07 2.50 8.71
N LYS A 45 -21.04 2.96 9.43
CA LYS A 45 -19.69 2.98 8.86
C LYS A 45 -19.29 1.55 8.50
N PRO A 46 -19.03 1.25 7.22
CA PRO A 46 -18.59 -0.08 6.82
C PRO A 46 -17.31 -0.40 7.58
N LYS A 47 -17.26 -1.58 8.19
CA LYS A 47 -16.03 -2.06 8.81
C LYS A 47 -14.98 -2.17 7.71
N GLU A 48 -13.86 -1.50 7.89
CA GLU A 48 -12.75 -1.56 6.94
C GLU A 48 -12.13 -2.96 7.04
N LYS A 49 -12.54 -3.85 6.13
CA LYS A 49 -11.95 -5.17 5.99
C LYS A 49 -10.64 -5.03 5.23
N VAL A 50 -9.59 -5.67 5.74
CA VAL A 50 -8.28 -5.75 5.10
C VAL A 50 -7.99 -7.19 4.67
N GLU A 51 -7.39 -7.33 3.49
CA GLU A 51 -6.95 -8.64 2.98
C GLU A 51 -5.67 -9.08 3.71
N ILE A 52 -5.70 -10.28 4.28
CA ILE A 52 -4.56 -10.89 4.98
C ILE A 52 -4.31 -12.29 4.44
N SER A 53 -3.06 -12.73 4.52
CA SER A 53 -2.65 -14.11 4.33
C SER A 53 -2.35 -14.73 5.68
N LEU A 54 -2.88 -15.93 5.92
CA LEU A 54 -2.78 -16.61 7.21
C LEU A 54 -2.37 -18.08 6.99
N GLN A 55 -1.52 -18.62 7.85
CA GLN A 55 -1.24 -20.07 7.88
C GLN A 55 -1.70 -20.68 9.19
N MET A 56 -2.36 -21.84 9.11
CA MET A 56 -2.84 -22.60 10.27
C MET A 56 -2.32 -24.03 10.23
N GLU A 57 -2.06 -24.61 11.40
CA GLU A 57 -1.88 -26.04 11.56
C GLU A 57 -3.15 -26.69 12.11
N LEU A 58 -3.74 -27.56 11.31
CA LEU A 58 -4.81 -28.47 11.71
C LEU A 58 -4.15 -29.75 12.23
N SER A 59 -4.12 -29.95 13.54
CA SER A 59 -3.53 -31.15 14.14
C SER A 59 -4.51 -32.33 14.14
N ASN A 60 -4.00 -33.54 13.97
CA ASN A 60 -4.72 -34.81 14.18
C ASN A 60 -6.06 -34.93 13.41
N GLN A 61 -6.09 -34.45 12.16
CA GLN A 61 -7.30 -34.48 11.34
C GLN A 61 -7.58 -35.87 10.80
N SER A 62 -8.85 -36.28 10.82
CA SER A 62 -9.26 -37.55 10.22
C SER A 62 -9.08 -37.53 8.70
N ALA A 63 -8.89 -38.70 8.09
CA ALA A 63 -8.80 -38.84 6.64
C ALA A 63 -10.04 -38.30 5.90
N TYR A 64 -11.20 -38.29 6.55
CA TYR A 64 -12.44 -37.75 5.99
C TYR A 64 -12.37 -36.22 5.87
N ILE A 65 -11.98 -35.52 6.94
CA ILE A 65 -11.82 -34.05 6.92
C ILE A 65 -10.76 -33.65 5.89
N ALA A 66 -9.61 -34.33 5.90
CA ALA A 66 -8.51 -34.10 4.97
C ALA A 66 -8.91 -34.22 3.49
N LYS A 67 -9.96 -34.99 3.17
CA LYS A 67 -10.46 -35.20 1.79
C LYS A 67 -11.49 -34.13 1.38
N ASN A 68 -12.12 -33.47 2.34
CA ASN A 68 -13.17 -32.47 2.11
C ASN A 68 -12.65 -31.02 2.19
N ILE A 69 -11.33 -30.82 2.22
CA ILE A 69 -10.69 -29.51 2.19
C ILE A 69 -9.84 -29.44 0.92
N ASN A 70 -10.07 -28.43 0.09
CA ASN A 70 -9.40 -28.21 -1.18
C ASN A 70 -8.92 -26.77 -1.32
N VAL A 71 -7.87 -26.58 -2.12
CA VAL A 71 -7.47 -25.24 -2.55
C VAL A 71 -8.60 -24.64 -3.39
N GLY A 72 -8.98 -23.40 -3.08
CA GLY A 72 -10.13 -22.71 -3.68
C GLY A 72 -11.42 -22.81 -2.88
N ASP A 73 -11.47 -23.59 -1.80
CA ASP A 73 -12.65 -23.63 -0.93
C ASP A 73 -12.92 -22.25 -0.33
N ILE A 74 -14.20 -21.86 -0.33
CA ILE A 74 -14.65 -20.56 0.13
C ILE A 74 -14.84 -20.57 1.64
N ILE A 75 -14.31 -19.54 2.28
CA ILE A 75 -14.49 -19.29 3.71
C ILE A 75 -15.65 -18.33 3.88
N LEU A 76 -16.53 -18.63 4.83
CA LEU A 76 -17.75 -17.87 5.10
C LEU A 76 -17.65 -17.11 6.44
N GLU A 77 -18.24 -15.93 6.47
CA GLU A 77 -18.56 -15.14 7.68
C GLU A 77 -19.96 -14.58 7.46
N ASP A 78 -20.92 -14.93 8.34
CA ASP A 78 -22.32 -14.53 8.22
C ASP A 78 -22.93 -14.83 6.83
N ASP A 79 -22.68 -16.02 6.28
CA ASP A 79 -23.07 -16.49 4.93
C ASP A 79 -22.47 -15.71 3.74
N GLU A 80 -21.57 -14.76 3.98
CA GLU A 80 -20.85 -14.02 2.94
C GLU A 80 -19.44 -14.57 2.72
N LYS A 81 -18.91 -14.44 1.49
CA LYS A 81 -17.52 -14.81 1.19
C LYS A 81 -16.58 -13.92 2.01
N ALA A 82 -15.87 -14.55 2.94
CA ALA A 82 -14.90 -13.92 3.83
C ALA A 82 -13.45 -14.29 3.50
N GLY A 83 -13.24 -15.25 2.61
CA GLY A 83 -11.92 -15.66 2.19
C GLY A 83 -11.91 -16.90 1.30
N GLU A 84 -10.73 -17.48 1.15
CA GLU A 84 -10.52 -18.73 0.43
C GLU A 84 -9.25 -19.46 0.90
N ILE A 85 -9.22 -20.77 0.71
CA ILE A 85 -8.03 -21.58 0.90
C ILE A 85 -7.10 -21.40 -0.30
N THR A 86 -5.86 -20.97 -0.07
CA THR A 86 -4.87 -20.75 -1.12
C THR A 86 -3.80 -21.84 -1.20
N GLY A 87 -3.68 -22.70 -0.20
CA GLY A 87 -2.70 -23.78 -0.19
C GLY A 87 -2.95 -24.82 0.89
N LEU A 88 -2.54 -26.06 0.62
CA LEU A 88 -2.65 -27.20 1.53
C LEU A 88 -1.36 -28.01 1.49
N THR A 89 -0.80 -28.29 2.67
CA THR A 89 0.39 -29.11 2.84
C THR A 89 0.10 -30.19 3.88
N PHE A 90 0.14 -31.46 3.48
CA PHE A 90 -0.02 -32.60 4.38
C PHE A 90 1.33 -32.96 5.01
N LEU A 91 1.39 -32.99 6.34
CA LEU A 91 2.58 -33.42 7.05
C LEU A 91 2.58 -34.95 7.23
N PRO A 92 3.76 -35.60 7.17
CA PRO A 92 3.88 -37.02 7.50
C PRO A 92 3.44 -37.27 8.95
N ALA A 93 2.54 -38.23 9.15
CA ALA A 93 2.07 -38.63 10.47
C ALA A 93 2.01 -40.16 10.58
N SER A 94 2.30 -40.68 11.76
CA SER A 94 2.14 -42.11 12.08
C SER A 94 0.67 -42.41 12.38
N GLY A 95 0.02 -43.22 11.55
CA GLY A 95 -1.39 -43.60 11.69
C GLY A 95 -2.26 -43.08 10.55
N THR A 96 -3.59 -43.08 10.74
CA THR A 96 -4.56 -42.65 9.73
C THR A 96 -4.85 -41.15 9.75
N ASN A 97 -4.56 -40.50 10.88
CA ASN A 97 -4.79 -39.06 11.06
C ASN A 97 -3.61 -38.28 10.51
N LYS A 98 -3.87 -37.07 10.00
CA LYS A 98 -2.89 -36.22 9.35
C LYS A 98 -2.83 -34.86 10.02
N ASN A 99 -1.63 -34.31 10.15
CA ASN A 99 -1.47 -32.88 10.38
C ASN A 99 -1.45 -32.17 9.03
N ILE A 100 -2.12 -31.02 8.95
CA ILE A 100 -2.27 -30.27 7.71
C ILE A 100 -1.89 -28.82 7.99
N ILE A 101 -0.95 -28.27 7.21
CA ILE A 101 -0.72 -26.83 7.16
C ILE A 101 -1.60 -26.27 6.05
N ILE A 102 -2.45 -25.31 6.38
CA ILE A 102 -3.33 -24.66 5.43
C ILE A 102 -2.96 -23.18 5.30
N SER A 103 -2.88 -22.71 4.06
CA SER A 103 -2.68 -21.31 3.73
C SER A 103 -4.02 -20.73 3.31
N LEU A 104 -4.38 -19.60 3.91
CA LEU A 104 -5.66 -18.94 3.75
C LEU A 104 -5.45 -17.50 3.31
N LYS A 105 -6.41 -17.00 2.55
CA LYS A 105 -6.61 -15.59 2.28
C LYS A 105 -7.92 -15.17 2.93
N LEU A 106 -7.88 -14.19 3.84
CA LEU A 106 -9.02 -13.74 4.63
C LEU A 106 -9.23 -12.24 4.51
N PHE A 107 -10.49 -11.81 4.58
CA PHE A 107 -10.87 -10.42 4.79
C PHE A 107 -11.15 -10.21 6.28
N ALA A 108 -10.24 -9.55 6.99
CA ALA A 108 -10.30 -9.37 8.44
C ALA A 108 -10.68 -7.93 8.81
N ASP A 109 -11.43 -7.77 9.89
CA ASP A 109 -11.71 -6.48 10.51
C ASP A 109 -10.41 -5.87 11.07
N SER A 110 -10.05 -4.64 10.66
CA SER A 110 -8.95 -3.89 11.30
C SER A 110 -9.48 -2.88 12.32
N LYS A 111 -9.14 -3.04 13.60
CA LYS A 111 -9.54 -2.12 14.69
C LYS A 111 -8.34 -1.83 15.58
N ASN A 112 -7.97 -0.55 15.73
CA ASN A 112 -6.84 -0.13 16.57
C ASN A 112 -5.53 -0.89 16.26
N ASN A 113 -5.22 -1.07 14.98
CA ASN A 113 -4.06 -1.84 14.49
C ASN A 113 -4.04 -3.33 14.91
N LYS A 114 -5.18 -3.88 15.29
CA LYS A 114 -5.38 -5.32 15.57
C LYS A 114 -6.32 -5.90 14.53
N LEU A 115 -6.07 -7.15 14.16
CA LEU A 115 -6.85 -7.88 13.17
C LEU A 115 -7.84 -8.79 13.88
N PHE A 116 -9.07 -8.83 13.38
CA PHE A 116 -10.13 -9.68 13.89
C PHE A 116 -10.82 -10.43 12.75
N PHE A 117 -11.23 -11.67 13.02
CA PHE A 117 -12.08 -12.47 12.13
C PHE A 117 -13.15 -13.14 12.99
N ASN A 118 -14.43 -13.10 12.61
CA ASN A 118 -15.53 -13.61 13.43
C ASN A 118 -15.48 -13.09 14.90
N ASN A 119 -15.21 -11.79 15.07
CA ASN A 119 -15.00 -11.14 16.36
C ASN A 119 -13.84 -11.68 17.22
N GLN A 120 -13.03 -12.60 16.72
CA GLN A 120 -11.86 -13.13 17.40
C GLN A 120 -10.60 -12.38 16.98
N MET A 121 -9.76 -12.00 17.95
CA MET A 121 -8.46 -11.40 17.65
C MET A 121 -7.52 -12.44 17.03
N LEU A 122 -7.00 -12.12 15.84
CA LEU A 122 -6.01 -12.93 15.14
C LEU A 122 -4.63 -12.71 15.76
N LYS A 123 -4.03 -13.79 16.27
CA LYS A 123 -2.69 -13.78 16.86
C LYS A 123 -2.03 -15.14 16.67
N ILE A 124 -0.74 -15.14 16.34
CA ILE A 124 0.06 -16.37 16.25
C ILE A 124 -0.02 -17.14 17.57
N GLY A 125 -0.23 -18.45 17.48
CA GLY A 125 -0.43 -19.37 18.59
C GLY A 125 -1.87 -19.49 19.08
N ASN A 126 -2.79 -18.60 18.66
CA ASN A 126 -4.21 -18.78 18.96
C ASN A 126 -4.84 -19.82 18.02
N GLU A 127 -5.81 -20.57 18.52
CA GLU A 127 -6.68 -21.42 17.70
C GLU A 127 -7.70 -20.57 16.94
N LEU A 128 -8.01 -20.91 15.70
CA LEU A 128 -8.98 -20.24 14.85
C LEU A 128 -9.93 -21.28 14.25
N SER A 129 -11.23 -21.02 14.36
CA SER A 129 -12.28 -21.79 13.70
C SER A 129 -12.66 -21.12 12.38
N ILE A 130 -12.64 -21.90 11.29
CA ILE A 130 -12.96 -21.46 9.93
C ILE A 130 -14.14 -22.27 9.44
N GLU A 131 -15.19 -21.58 9.01
CA GLU A 131 -16.34 -22.18 8.37
C GLU A 131 -16.15 -22.20 6.85
N LEU A 132 -16.11 -23.40 6.29
CA LEU A 132 -16.25 -23.65 4.87
C LEU A 132 -17.68 -24.08 4.58
N LYS A 133 -18.03 -24.20 3.31
CA LYS A 133 -19.38 -24.60 2.88
C LYS A 133 -19.90 -25.90 3.51
N ASP A 134 -19.04 -26.92 3.57
CA ASP A 134 -19.44 -28.29 3.97
C ASP A 134 -18.75 -28.79 5.25
N VAL A 135 -17.84 -27.99 5.83
CA VAL A 135 -17.03 -28.40 6.99
C VAL A 135 -16.55 -27.20 7.80
N ILE A 136 -16.46 -27.37 9.11
CA ILE A 136 -15.80 -26.43 10.03
C ILE A 136 -14.44 -27.02 10.39
N ILE A 137 -13.39 -26.20 10.31
CA ILE A 137 -12.02 -26.60 10.61
C ILE A 137 -11.44 -25.72 11.72
N GLU A 138 -10.70 -26.34 12.63
CA GLU A 138 -10.09 -25.67 13.78
C GLU A 138 -8.59 -25.94 13.79
N GLY A 139 -7.78 -24.88 13.91
CA GLY A 139 -6.33 -25.01 13.89
C GLY A 139 -5.60 -23.84 14.53
N VAL A 140 -4.34 -24.05 14.86
CA VAL A 140 -3.48 -23.04 15.48
C VAL A 140 -2.88 -22.14 14.42
N ILE A 141 -2.97 -20.82 14.61
CA ILE A 141 -2.38 -19.84 13.71
C ILE A 141 -0.85 -19.87 13.84
N LEU A 142 -0.17 -20.20 12.74
CA LEU A 142 1.29 -20.21 12.66
C LEU A 142 1.87 -18.88 12.18
N HIS A 143 1.21 -18.24 11.21
CA HIS A 143 1.70 -17.03 10.58
C HIS A 143 0.55 -16.12 10.14
N ILE A 144 0.74 -14.81 10.24
CA ILE A 144 -0.19 -13.78 9.76
C ILE A 144 0.64 -12.74 9.01
N SER A 145 0.31 -12.49 7.75
CA SER A 145 0.80 -11.34 7.00
C SER A 145 -0.36 -10.51 6.48
N LYS A 146 -0.29 -9.20 6.70
CA LYS A 146 -1.16 -8.26 6.01
C LYS A 146 -0.60 -8.09 4.60
N LYS A 147 -1.45 -8.17 3.57
CA LYS A 147 -1.03 -7.73 2.24
C LYS A 147 -0.83 -6.23 2.34
N GLU A 148 0.42 -5.79 2.38
CA GLU A 148 0.73 -4.38 2.24
C GLU A 148 0.28 -3.96 0.84
N GLU A 149 -0.72 -3.10 0.79
CA GLU A 149 -1.14 -2.48 -0.45
C GLU A 149 -0.03 -1.53 -0.86
N ARG A 150 0.86 -2.02 -1.72
CA ARG A 150 1.95 -1.22 -2.26
C ARG A 150 1.35 -0.22 -3.23
N GLU A 151 1.33 1.02 -2.81
CA GLU A 151 0.99 2.14 -3.68
C GLU A 151 2.16 2.41 -4.62
N PHE A 152 1.90 2.50 -5.92
CA PHE A 152 2.90 2.88 -6.90
C PHE A 152 2.48 4.18 -7.60
N ALA A 153 3.45 5.04 -7.89
CA ALA A 153 3.24 6.27 -8.64
C ALA A 153 4.33 6.47 -9.68
N LYS A 154 3.97 7.06 -10.82
CA LYS A 154 4.94 7.52 -11.80
C LYS A 154 5.62 8.79 -11.30
N LYS A 155 6.96 8.82 -11.36
CA LYS A 155 7.79 9.95 -10.97
C LYS A 155 8.79 10.30 -12.05
N ARG A 156 9.07 11.60 -12.21
CA ARG A 156 10.16 12.06 -13.07
C ARG A 156 11.36 12.36 -12.21
N VAL A 157 12.49 11.76 -12.56
CA VAL A 157 13.73 11.86 -11.78
C VAL A 157 14.85 12.27 -12.71
N THR A 158 15.59 13.30 -12.34
CA THR A 158 16.80 13.71 -13.06
C THR A 158 18.01 13.12 -12.34
N VAL A 159 18.81 12.36 -13.08
CA VAL A 159 19.97 11.63 -12.58
C VAL A 159 21.21 12.10 -13.34
N LYS A 160 22.25 12.51 -12.62
CA LYS A 160 23.52 12.95 -13.20
C LYS A 160 24.61 11.91 -12.93
N MET A 161 25.28 11.49 -14.00
CA MET A 161 26.45 10.62 -13.99
C MET A 161 27.69 11.48 -14.28
N TYR A 162 28.59 11.60 -13.32
CA TYR A 162 29.77 12.45 -13.45
C TYR A 162 30.95 11.71 -14.04
N ASN A 163 31.77 12.40 -14.85
CA ASN A 163 33.08 11.93 -15.30
C ASN A 163 33.05 10.52 -15.95
N GLN A 164 32.05 10.26 -16.78
CA GLN A 164 31.87 9.00 -17.49
C GLN A 164 32.70 8.99 -18.77
N SER A 165 33.17 7.80 -19.20
CA SER A 165 33.82 7.69 -20.51
C SER A 165 32.83 7.98 -21.64
N SER A 166 33.28 8.59 -22.75
CA SER A 166 32.42 8.96 -23.88
C SER A 166 31.56 7.81 -24.42
N TRP A 167 32.09 6.59 -24.44
CA TRP A 167 31.36 5.42 -24.96
C TRP A 167 30.13 5.04 -24.11
N ILE A 168 30.09 5.40 -22.82
CA ILE A 168 28.90 5.20 -21.96
C ILE A 168 27.78 6.11 -22.44
N ALA A 169 28.10 7.36 -22.78
CA ALA A 169 27.15 8.28 -23.36
C ALA A 169 26.62 7.71 -24.69
N ASP A 170 27.47 7.18 -25.56
CA ASP A 170 27.03 6.64 -26.86
C ASP A 170 26.11 5.42 -26.75
N LEU A 171 26.25 4.64 -25.68
CA LEU A 171 25.45 3.44 -25.43
C LEU A 171 24.07 3.75 -24.86
N LEU A 172 23.94 4.83 -24.07
CA LEU A 172 22.69 5.28 -23.49
C LEU A 172 21.82 6.02 -24.51
N ARG A 173 20.57 5.59 -24.69
CA ARG A 173 19.65 6.17 -25.67
C ARG A 173 18.32 6.56 -25.02
N ILE A 174 17.73 7.63 -25.55
CA ILE A 174 16.35 7.99 -25.22
C ILE A 174 15.45 6.83 -25.67
N GLY A 175 14.58 6.39 -24.78
CA GLY A 175 13.72 5.23 -24.96
C GLY A 175 14.24 3.95 -24.36
N ASP A 176 15.51 3.89 -23.91
CA ASP A 176 16.00 2.74 -23.14
C ASP A 176 15.17 2.59 -21.87
N SER A 177 14.83 1.34 -21.54
CA SER A 177 13.88 1.03 -20.48
C SER A 177 14.34 -0.14 -19.63
N GLU A 178 13.93 -0.11 -18.37
CA GLU A 178 14.01 -1.26 -17.46
C GLU A 178 12.65 -1.94 -17.38
N LEU A 179 12.65 -3.28 -17.45
CA LEU A 179 11.46 -4.10 -17.37
C LEU A 179 11.46 -4.96 -16.11
N SER A 180 10.34 -5.02 -15.41
CA SER A 180 10.11 -5.97 -14.32
C SER A 180 8.80 -6.73 -14.53
N GLY A 181 8.87 -8.06 -14.54
CA GLY A 181 7.73 -8.92 -14.83
C GLY A 181 7.08 -8.65 -16.20
N GLY A 182 7.87 -8.22 -17.19
CA GLY A 182 7.40 -7.85 -18.52
C GLY A 182 6.73 -6.47 -18.63
N LYS A 183 6.76 -5.65 -17.57
CA LYS A 183 6.25 -4.28 -17.56
C LYS A 183 7.39 -3.27 -17.51
N GLU A 184 7.27 -2.19 -18.26
CA GLU A 184 8.18 -1.04 -18.19
C GLU A 184 8.04 -0.36 -16.81
N ILE A 185 9.11 -0.39 -16.03
CA ILE A 185 9.17 0.23 -14.69
C ILE A 185 10.06 1.47 -14.66
N ALA A 186 10.91 1.67 -15.66
CA ALA A 186 11.63 2.90 -15.86
C ALA A 186 11.96 3.13 -17.34
N LYS A 187 12.09 4.39 -17.74
CA LYS A 187 12.40 4.80 -19.11
C LYS A 187 13.22 6.08 -19.15
N ILE A 188 14.26 6.11 -19.97
CA ILE A 188 14.98 7.33 -20.30
C ILE A 188 14.12 8.16 -21.26
N ILE A 189 13.66 9.33 -20.81
CA ILE A 189 12.81 10.22 -21.61
C ILE A 189 13.57 11.42 -22.17
N ASP A 190 14.69 11.79 -21.53
CA ASP A 190 15.58 12.85 -21.99
C ASP A 190 17.03 12.53 -21.60
N LYS A 191 17.97 13.08 -22.38
CA LYS A 191 19.40 12.88 -22.19
C LYS A 191 20.17 14.10 -22.67
N ASP A 192 21.00 14.62 -21.77
CA ASP A 192 21.96 15.68 -22.04
C ASP A 192 23.39 15.22 -21.73
N VAL A 193 24.35 15.67 -22.53
CA VAL A 193 25.75 15.22 -22.46
C VAL A 193 26.69 16.40 -22.66
N GLU A 194 27.50 16.68 -21.65
CA GLU A 194 28.46 17.78 -21.64
C GLU A 194 29.87 17.23 -21.40
N PRO A 195 30.95 17.89 -21.87
CA PRO A 195 32.30 17.60 -21.41
C PRO A 195 32.38 17.61 -19.87
N ALA A 196 32.99 16.58 -19.28
CA ALA A 196 33.19 16.57 -17.83
C ALA A 196 34.19 17.66 -17.44
N GLU A 197 34.05 18.26 -16.27
CA GLU A 197 35.02 19.24 -15.77
C GLU A 197 36.20 18.55 -15.07
N MET A 198 37.40 19.11 -15.23
CA MET A 198 38.61 18.68 -14.54
C MET A 198 39.40 19.87 -13.98
N ILE A 199 40.01 19.65 -12.82
CA ILE A 199 40.89 20.62 -12.17
C ILE A 199 42.32 20.34 -12.63
N VAL A 200 42.98 21.37 -13.16
CA VAL A 200 44.40 21.34 -13.56
C VAL A 200 45.17 22.31 -12.67
N ILE A 201 46.31 21.86 -12.15
CA ILE A 201 47.22 22.70 -11.35
C ILE A 201 48.48 22.97 -12.18
N SER A 202 48.83 24.24 -12.35
CA SER A 202 50.05 24.63 -13.06
C SER A 202 51.31 24.38 -12.23
N GLN A 203 52.49 24.50 -12.85
CA GLN A 203 53.77 24.40 -12.13
C GLN A 203 53.92 25.49 -11.07
N ASP A 204 53.28 26.64 -11.27
CA ASP A 204 53.28 27.78 -10.34
C ASP A 204 52.21 27.64 -9.24
N GLY A 205 51.46 26.53 -9.22
CA GLY A 205 50.45 26.23 -8.20
C GLY A 205 49.07 26.87 -8.46
N GLU A 206 48.85 27.49 -9.62
CA GLU A 206 47.55 28.07 -9.99
C GLU A 206 46.55 26.96 -10.36
N VAL A 207 45.31 27.12 -9.88
CA VAL A 207 44.21 26.16 -10.09
C VAL A 207 43.31 26.61 -11.22
N PHE A 208 43.09 25.74 -12.19
CA PHE A 208 42.24 25.99 -13.35
C PHE A 208 41.15 24.94 -13.48
N LEU A 209 39.92 25.38 -13.76
CA LEU A 209 38.86 24.52 -14.25
C LEU A 209 38.95 24.42 -15.78
N ARG A 210 38.92 23.20 -16.31
CA ARG A 210 39.00 22.89 -17.74
C ARG A 210 38.05 21.76 -18.08
N GLU A 211 37.72 21.62 -19.36
CA GLU A 211 37.00 20.45 -19.85
C GLU A 211 37.93 19.25 -19.98
N HIS A 212 37.46 18.08 -19.58
CA HIS A 212 38.15 16.81 -19.76
C HIS A 212 38.12 16.44 -21.25
N PRO A 213 39.26 16.03 -21.85
CA PRO A 213 39.35 15.81 -23.31
C PRO A 213 38.46 14.67 -23.81
N THR A 214 38.19 13.66 -22.98
CA THR A 214 37.40 12.46 -23.36
C THR A 214 36.15 12.19 -22.53
N ASN A 215 36.17 12.50 -21.23
CA ASN A 215 35.08 12.13 -20.33
C ASN A 215 33.94 13.14 -20.41
N LYS A 216 32.74 12.66 -20.10
CA LYS A 216 31.48 13.39 -20.20
C LYS A 216 30.73 13.32 -18.89
N ASP A 217 30.05 14.41 -18.58
CA ASP A 217 28.94 14.40 -17.63
C ASP A 217 27.66 14.08 -18.41
N ILE A 218 26.87 13.15 -17.89
CA ILE A 218 25.63 12.70 -18.54
C ILE A 218 24.48 12.98 -17.60
N THR A 219 23.50 13.77 -18.04
CA THR A 219 22.27 14.03 -17.30
C THR A 219 21.12 13.30 -17.99
N LEU A 220 20.41 12.45 -17.25
CA LEU A 220 19.27 11.70 -17.73
C LEU A 220 18.01 12.14 -17.00
N THR A 221 16.92 12.35 -17.74
CA THR A 221 15.59 12.40 -17.15
C THR A 221 14.91 11.05 -17.34
N LEU A 222 14.48 10.47 -16.23
CA LEU A 222 13.85 9.16 -16.16
C LEU A 222 12.39 9.31 -15.77
N GLU A 223 11.49 8.58 -16.43
CA GLU A 223 10.16 8.27 -15.88
C GLU A 223 10.26 6.91 -15.17
N VAL A 224 9.97 6.86 -13.87
CA VAL A 224 10.07 5.64 -13.05
C VAL A 224 8.74 5.34 -12.36
N VAL A 225 8.43 4.06 -12.20
CA VAL A 225 7.31 3.58 -11.37
C VAL A 225 7.84 3.34 -9.97
N ALA A 226 7.59 4.28 -9.07
CA ALA A 226 8.12 4.29 -7.71
C ALA A 226 7.10 3.75 -6.70
N GLU A 227 7.57 2.96 -5.74
CA GLU A 227 6.78 2.51 -4.59
C GLU A 227 6.68 3.63 -3.57
N LYS A 228 5.47 3.90 -3.07
CA LYS A 228 5.22 4.90 -2.03
C LYS A 228 5.23 4.22 -0.66
N VAL A 229 6.17 4.62 0.18
CA VAL A 229 6.35 4.10 1.54
C VAL A 229 6.46 5.26 2.50
N GLY A 230 5.54 5.34 3.47
CA GLY A 230 5.58 6.34 4.54
C GLY A 230 5.56 7.80 4.06
N GLY A 231 5.01 8.07 2.87
CA GLY A 231 4.97 9.40 2.25
C GLY A 231 6.14 9.74 1.33
N SER A 232 7.19 8.91 1.30
CA SER A 232 8.31 9.00 0.36
C SER A 232 8.13 8.03 -0.80
N TYR A 233 8.84 8.27 -1.90
CA TYR A 233 8.82 7.42 -3.10
C TYR A 233 10.17 6.71 -3.23
N PHE A 234 10.15 5.44 -3.63
CA PHE A 234 11.32 4.58 -3.73
C PHE A 234 11.36 3.85 -5.07
N PHE A 235 12.55 3.75 -5.66
CA PHE A 235 12.82 2.93 -6.83
C PHE A 235 13.99 2.00 -6.52
N HIS A 236 13.80 0.69 -6.63
CA HIS A 236 14.78 -0.33 -6.23
C HIS A 236 15.34 -0.15 -4.79
N GLY A 237 14.51 0.35 -3.87
CA GLY A 237 14.91 0.63 -2.49
C GLY A 237 15.66 1.95 -2.28
N SER A 238 16.03 2.67 -3.34
CA SER A 238 16.55 4.04 -3.25
C SER A 238 15.40 5.03 -3.11
N GLU A 239 15.40 5.83 -2.05
CA GLU A 239 14.47 6.96 -1.91
C GLU A 239 14.74 7.97 -3.04
N LEU A 240 13.69 8.35 -3.75
CA LEU A 240 13.73 9.37 -4.80
C LEU A 240 13.90 10.74 -4.18
N LYS A 241 15.16 11.09 -3.88
CA LYS A 241 15.56 12.31 -3.21
C LYS A 241 16.92 12.78 -3.72
N ALA A 242 17.05 14.10 -3.91
CA ALA A 242 18.30 14.69 -4.37
C ALA A 242 19.48 14.31 -3.46
N GLY A 243 20.61 13.97 -4.08
CA GLY A 243 21.82 13.48 -3.41
C GLY A 243 21.90 11.95 -3.24
N ASN A 244 20.78 11.22 -3.35
CA ASN A 244 20.80 9.76 -3.34
C ASN A 244 21.24 9.19 -4.69
N ASN A 245 21.77 7.98 -4.69
CA ASN A 245 22.08 7.26 -5.92
C ASN A 245 20.85 6.51 -6.44
N LEU A 246 20.69 6.53 -7.77
CA LEU A 246 19.70 5.74 -8.47
C LEU A 246 20.43 4.78 -9.42
N MET A 247 20.02 3.53 -9.38
CA MET A 247 20.44 2.49 -10.32
C MET A 247 19.30 2.19 -11.28
N LEU A 248 19.62 2.07 -12.57
CA LEU A 248 18.69 1.69 -13.64
C LEU A 248 19.35 0.61 -14.49
N GLU A 249 18.66 -0.50 -14.70
CA GLU A 249 19.13 -1.64 -15.47
C GLU A 249 18.46 -1.65 -16.86
N THR A 250 19.15 -1.10 -17.86
CA THR A 250 18.68 -1.18 -19.25
C THR A 250 19.16 -2.47 -19.90
N SER A 251 18.61 -2.82 -21.07
CA SER A 251 19.10 -3.95 -21.86
C SER A 251 20.56 -3.81 -22.32
N SER A 252 21.08 -2.57 -22.33
CA SER A 252 22.40 -2.27 -22.92
C SER A 252 23.46 -1.95 -21.88
N ILE A 253 23.09 -1.31 -20.77
CA ILE A 253 24.02 -0.92 -19.70
C ILE A 253 23.29 -0.64 -18.38
N ASN A 254 24.00 -0.84 -17.27
CA ASN A 254 23.57 -0.39 -15.95
C ASN A 254 23.98 1.07 -15.74
N VAL A 255 23.00 1.92 -15.48
CA VAL A 255 23.18 3.31 -15.10
C VAL A 255 23.28 3.39 -13.58
N ASN A 256 24.30 4.09 -13.09
CA ASN A 256 24.42 4.48 -11.69
C ASN A 256 24.77 5.96 -11.65
N GLY A 257 23.90 6.77 -11.05
CA GLY A 257 24.11 8.21 -10.96
C GLY A 257 23.41 8.82 -9.75
N VAL A 258 23.72 10.08 -9.50
CA VAL A 258 23.19 10.85 -8.38
C VAL A 258 21.90 11.53 -8.80
N ILE A 259 20.84 11.40 -8.01
CA ILE A 259 19.60 12.15 -8.22
C ILE A 259 19.89 13.63 -7.97
N VAL A 260 19.60 14.47 -8.96
CA VAL A 260 19.74 15.93 -8.87
C VAL A 260 18.38 16.65 -8.86
N GLY A 261 17.30 15.96 -9.21
CA GLY A 261 15.93 16.51 -9.16
C GLY A 261 14.84 15.44 -9.19
N VAL A 262 13.68 15.73 -8.60
CA VAL A 262 12.50 14.84 -8.56
C VAL A 262 11.23 15.68 -8.71
N GLU A 263 10.32 15.25 -9.58
CA GLU A 263 8.98 15.83 -9.81
C GLU A 263 7.88 14.78 -9.55
#